data_AF-A0A4V2AMH0-F1
#
_entry.id   AF-A0A4V2AMH0-F1
#
_cell.length_a   1.000
_cell.length_b   1.000
_cell.length_c   1.000
_cell.angle_alpha   90.00
_cell.angle_beta   90.00
_cell.angle_gamma   90.00
#
_symmetry.space_group_name_H-M   'P 1'
#
loop_
_entity.id
_entity.type
_entity.pdbx_description
1 polymer ?
#
loop_
_entity_poly.entity_id
_entity_poly.type
_entity_poly.pdbx_seq_one_letter_code
_entity_poly.pdbx_strand_id
1 'polypeptide(L)'
;MKRILLSLVIIIAFASCDTLQNASNSTGSVFTLNGQWKLNSNLPENTIVGTIVTVTPFVAEGKITLLANNSQCYRENDVKWKDIVTDKAGGFNLNNLLMTCTGGVMNYVPATIKVVNNDEIRLVGKNVAGAENTQVWMRVK
;
A
#
# COMPACT_ATOMS: atom_id res chain seq x y z
N MET A 1 -42.98 -23.89 -45.55
CA MET A 1 -42.70 -22.82 -44.57
C MET A 1 -41.64 -23.31 -43.60
N LYS A 2 -40.37 -22.90 -43.78
CA LYS A 2 -39.21 -23.34 -42.99
C LYS A 2 -38.97 -22.30 -41.88
N ARG A 3 -39.12 -22.69 -40.61
CA ARG A 3 -38.75 -21.84 -39.46
C ARG A 3 -37.27 -22.07 -39.16
N ILE A 4 -36.44 -21.07 -39.39
CA ILE A 4 -35.04 -21.04 -38.95
C ILE A 4 -35.04 -20.40 -37.57
N LEU A 5 -34.84 -21.21 -36.52
CA LEU A 5 -34.54 -20.71 -35.18
C LEU A 5 -33.06 -20.30 -35.18
N LEU A 6 -32.78 -19.00 -35.15
CA LEU A 6 -31.47 -18.47 -34.79
C LEU A 6 -31.37 -18.50 -33.25
N SER A 7 -30.66 -19.50 -32.72
CA SER A 7 -30.21 -19.48 -31.32
C SER A 7 -28.97 -18.61 -31.24
N LEU A 8 -29.14 -17.33 -30.87
CA LEU A 8 -28.03 -16.43 -30.58
C LEU A 8 -27.43 -16.84 -29.22
N VAL A 9 -26.19 -17.29 -29.27
CA VAL A 9 -25.38 -17.67 -28.12
C VAL A 9 -24.98 -16.41 -27.35
N ILE A 10 -25.45 -16.26 -26.11
CA ILE A 10 -24.98 -15.21 -25.18
C ILE A 10 -23.75 -15.77 -24.45
N ILE A 11 -22.56 -15.51 -24.98
CA ILE A 11 -21.28 -15.68 -24.27
C ILE A 11 -20.75 -14.28 -23.98
N ILE A 12 -21.14 -13.66 -22.85
CA ILE A 12 -20.37 -12.54 -22.28
C ILE A 12 -20.55 -12.53 -20.76
N ALA A 13 -19.44 -12.78 -20.04
CA ALA A 13 -18.98 -12.05 -18.85
C ALA A 13 -18.43 -12.97 -17.72
N PHE A 14 -17.27 -13.60 -17.95
CA PHE A 14 -16.42 -14.12 -16.86
C PHE A 14 -15.16 -13.26 -16.60
N ALA A 15 -14.95 -12.17 -17.36
CA ALA A 15 -13.78 -11.31 -17.20
C ALA A 15 -13.91 -10.25 -16.10
N SER A 16 -15.08 -10.13 -15.46
CA SER A 16 -15.35 -9.11 -14.43
C SER A 16 -15.02 -9.53 -12.99
N CYS A 17 -14.64 -10.80 -12.76
CA CYS A 17 -14.25 -11.25 -11.42
C CYS A 17 -12.82 -10.81 -11.06
N ASP A 18 -11.87 -10.91 -12.00
CA ASP A 18 -10.46 -10.64 -11.72
C ASP A 18 -10.20 -9.16 -11.42
N THR A 19 -10.97 -8.25 -12.03
CA THR A 19 -10.87 -6.80 -11.78
C THR A 19 -11.39 -6.43 -10.39
N LEU A 20 -12.42 -7.13 -9.89
CA LEU A 20 -12.93 -6.95 -8.52
C LEU A 20 -12.00 -7.60 -7.48
N GLN A 21 -11.32 -8.68 -7.83
CA GLN A 21 -10.32 -9.30 -6.95
C GLN A 21 -9.10 -8.39 -6.77
N ASN A 22 -8.67 -7.67 -7.81
CA ASN A 22 -7.61 -6.67 -7.69
C ASN A 22 -8.03 -5.41 -6.92
N ALA A 23 -9.34 -5.11 -6.84
CA ALA A 23 -9.87 -4.05 -5.96
C ALA A 23 -9.82 -4.40 -4.46
N SER A 24 -9.57 -5.68 -4.13
CA SER A 24 -9.51 -6.17 -2.74
C SER A 24 -8.15 -6.00 -2.07
N ASN A 25 -7.07 -5.75 -2.82
CA ASN A 25 -5.71 -5.76 -2.26
C ASN A 25 -5.42 -4.59 -1.29
N SER A 26 -6.15 -3.47 -1.42
CA SER A 26 -6.12 -2.33 -0.47
C SER A 26 -7.40 -2.22 0.37
N THR A 27 -8.28 -3.23 0.31
CA THR A 27 -9.60 -3.25 0.96
C THR A 27 -9.79 -4.55 1.73
N GLY A 28 -9.51 -4.54 3.04
CA GLY A 28 -9.69 -5.69 3.93
C GLY A 28 -11.04 -5.63 4.62
N SER A 29 -12.04 -6.39 4.12
CA SER A 29 -13.42 -6.57 4.65
C SER A 29 -14.25 -5.30 4.92
N VAL A 30 -13.77 -4.34 5.73
CA VAL A 30 -14.42 -3.08 6.12
C VAL A 30 -13.44 -1.89 6.16
N PHE A 31 -12.12 -2.14 6.06
CA PHE A 31 -11.09 -1.12 6.11
C PHE A 31 -10.43 -0.93 4.74
N THR A 32 -10.12 0.31 4.38
CA THR A 32 -9.40 0.65 3.16
C THR A 32 -8.15 1.46 3.45
N LEU A 33 -7.03 1.08 2.83
CA LEU A 33 -5.81 1.88 2.82
C LEU A 33 -5.90 3.09 1.90
N ASN A 34 -6.91 3.19 1.04
CA ASN A 34 -7.05 4.31 0.12
C ASN A 34 -7.10 5.65 0.88
N GLY A 35 -6.49 6.67 0.30
CA GLY A 35 -6.37 8.01 0.87
C GLY A 35 -4.94 8.38 1.26
N GLN A 36 -4.82 9.38 2.11
CA GLN A 36 -3.54 9.95 2.54
C GLN A 36 -3.21 9.56 3.97
N TRP A 37 -1.95 9.18 4.18
CA TRP A 37 -1.42 8.74 5.45
C TRP A 37 -0.16 9.53 5.78
N LYS A 38 -0.15 10.20 6.93
CA LYS A 38 0.98 10.95 7.44
C LYS A 38 1.75 10.13 8.47
N LEU A 39 3.06 10.02 8.30
CA LEU A 39 3.93 9.36 9.26
C LEU A 39 3.97 10.19 10.55
N ASN A 40 3.48 9.61 11.64
CA ASN A 40 3.47 10.24 12.96
C ASN A 40 4.69 9.85 13.79
N SER A 41 5.16 8.60 13.67
CA SER A 41 6.39 8.15 14.31
C SER A 41 7.07 7.04 13.52
N ASN A 42 8.40 6.97 13.60
CA ASN A 42 9.23 5.97 12.93
C ASN A 42 10.33 5.55 13.91
N LEU A 43 10.23 4.38 14.53
CA LEU A 43 11.18 3.93 15.54
C LEU A 43 11.94 2.70 15.05
N PRO A 44 13.27 2.62 15.31
CA PRO A 44 14.09 3.56 16.10
C PRO A 44 14.64 4.78 15.35
N GLU A 45 14.48 4.87 14.03
CA GLU A 45 15.23 5.80 13.16
C GLU A 45 14.87 7.27 13.39
N ASN A 46 13.61 7.55 13.76
CA ASN A 46 13.03 8.89 13.92
C ASN A 46 13.25 9.82 12.71
N THR A 47 13.43 9.23 11.53
CA THR A 47 13.57 9.92 10.26
C THR A 47 12.22 10.03 9.55
N ILE A 48 12.14 10.92 8.56
CA ILE A 48 11.00 11.09 7.65
C ILE A 48 9.63 11.34 8.30
N VAL A 49 9.60 11.62 9.62
CA VAL A 49 8.37 11.93 10.36
C VAL A 49 7.70 13.17 9.77
N GLY A 50 6.41 13.08 9.51
CA GLY A 50 5.62 14.09 8.80
C GLY A 50 5.42 13.83 7.30
N THR A 51 6.12 12.85 6.72
CA THR A 51 5.95 12.43 5.32
C THR A 51 4.53 11.92 5.09
N ILE A 52 3.94 12.25 3.94
CA ILE A 52 2.61 11.78 3.51
C ILE A 52 2.77 10.79 2.37
N VAL A 53 2.09 9.66 2.51
CA VAL A 53 1.91 8.66 1.48
C VAL A 53 0.45 8.66 1.02
N THR A 54 0.23 8.72 -0.29
CA THR A 54 -1.10 8.57 -0.90
C THR A 54 -1.22 7.18 -1.51
N VAL A 55 -2.27 6.46 -1.12
CA VAL A 55 -2.70 5.20 -1.75
C VAL A 55 -3.94 5.52 -2.58
N THR A 56 -3.84 5.35 -3.90
CA THR A 56 -4.97 5.55 -4.81
C THR A 56 -5.77 4.25 -4.96
N PRO A 57 -7.10 4.33 -5.14
CA PRO A 57 -7.91 3.15 -5.44
C PRO A 57 -7.36 2.34 -6.61
N PHE A 58 -7.47 1.01 -6.52
CA PHE A 58 -7.06 0.05 -7.57
C PHE A 58 -5.55 -0.02 -7.85
N VAL A 59 -4.73 0.74 -7.12
CA VAL A 59 -3.27 0.67 -7.21
C VAL A 59 -2.75 0.06 -5.92
N ALA A 60 -2.01 -1.04 -6.04
CA ALA A 60 -1.36 -1.72 -4.91
C ALA A 60 -0.08 -1.00 -4.44
N GLU A 61 -0.09 0.34 -4.44
CA GLU A 61 1.05 1.17 -4.11
C GLU A 61 0.65 2.40 -3.29
N GLY A 62 1.52 2.78 -2.36
CA GLY A 62 1.50 4.06 -1.66
C GLY A 62 2.68 4.92 -2.09
N LYS A 63 2.42 6.09 -2.68
CA LYS A 63 3.45 7.02 -3.18
C LYS A 63 3.66 8.18 -2.23
N ILE A 64 4.91 8.61 -2.07
CA ILE A 64 5.24 9.82 -1.31
C ILE A 64 4.68 11.03 -2.05
N THR A 65 3.77 11.76 -1.42
CA THR A 65 3.18 13.00 -1.96
C THR A 65 3.61 14.25 -1.20
N LEU A 66 4.11 14.08 0.02
CA LEU A 66 4.83 15.11 0.76
C LEU A 66 5.99 14.44 1.47
N LEU A 67 7.20 14.97 1.30
CA LEU A 67 8.38 14.47 1.98
C LEU A 67 8.79 15.44 3.09
N ALA A 68 8.88 14.96 4.34
CA ALA A 68 9.29 15.76 5.49
C ALA A 68 10.52 15.15 6.15
N ASN A 69 11.37 15.96 6.78
CA ASN A 69 12.52 15.49 7.59
C ASN A 69 13.38 14.43 6.87
N ASN A 70 13.70 14.67 5.59
CA ASN A 70 14.38 13.73 4.70
C ASN A 70 15.89 13.66 4.96
N SER A 71 16.28 13.07 6.08
CA SER A 71 17.67 12.65 6.33
C SER A 71 18.06 11.39 5.54
N GLN A 72 17.14 10.83 4.75
CA GLN A 72 17.25 9.52 4.12
C GLN A 72 17.02 9.56 2.60
N CYS A 73 17.52 10.54 1.86
CA CYS A 73 17.58 10.55 0.38
C CYS A 73 16.35 10.02 -0.40
N TYR A 74 15.17 10.10 0.20
CA TYR A 74 13.90 9.84 -0.47
C TYR A 74 13.62 10.96 -1.44
N ARG A 75 12.76 10.69 -2.41
CA ARG A 75 12.28 11.66 -3.39
C ARG A 75 10.77 11.71 -3.34
N GLU A 76 10.21 12.86 -3.71
CA GLU A 76 8.78 12.93 -3.98
C GLU A 76 8.42 11.98 -5.11
N ASN A 77 7.23 11.39 -5.03
CA ASN A 77 6.71 10.36 -5.93
C ASN A 77 7.40 8.98 -5.85
N ASP A 78 8.39 8.79 -4.97
CA ASP A 78 8.88 7.44 -4.67
C ASP A 78 7.72 6.55 -4.20
N VAL A 79 7.72 5.30 -4.66
CA VAL A 79 6.76 4.30 -4.19
C VAL A 79 7.21 3.83 -2.81
N LYS A 80 6.67 4.44 -1.75
CA LYS A 80 7.03 4.10 -0.36
C LYS A 80 6.53 2.72 0.02
N TRP A 81 5.32 2.38 -0.38
CA TRP A 81 4.70 1.08 -0.15
C TRP A 81 4.41 0.45 -1.50
N LYS A 82 4.99 -0.71 -1.76
CA LYS A 82 4.86 -1.41 -3.03
C LYS A 82 4.22 -2.77 -2.81
N ASP A 83 3.50 -3.28 -3.81
CA ASP A 83 2.91 -4.62 -3.80
C ASP A 83 2.01 -4.86 -2.57
N ILE A 84 1.15 -3.89 -2.25
CA ILE A 84 0.21 -3.97 -1.13
C ILE A 84 -0.80 -5.10 -1.38
N VAL A 85 -0.95 -6.01 -0.43
CA VAL A 85 -1.92 -7.12 -0.46
C VAL A 85 -2.57 -7.28 0.91
N THR A 86 -3.90 -7.47 0.96
CA THR A 86 -4.60 -7.79 2.21
C THR A 86 -4.14 -9.11 2.79
N ASP A 87 -3.94 -9.15 4.12
CA ASP A 87 -3.75 -10.40 4.83
C ASP A 87 -5.09 -11.00 5.30
N LYS A 88 -5.06 -12.28 5.72
CA LYS A 88 -6.26 -13.01 6.18
C LYS A 88 -6.78 -12.52 7.55
N ALA A 89 -6.03 -11.69 8.26
CA ALA A 89 -6.34 -11.15 9.58
C ALA A 89 -6.89 -9.70 9.52
N GLY A 90 -7.11 -9.15 8.32
CA GLY A 90 -7.62 -7.78 8.13
C GLY A 90 -6.54 -6.69 8.12
N GLY A 91 -5.26 -7.07 8.13
CA GLY A 91 -4.13 -6.19 7.86
C GLY A 91 -3.67 -6.24 6.40
N PHE A 92 -2.45 -5.78 6.14
CA PHE A 92 -1.85 -5.79 4.80
C PHE A 92 -0.39 -6.20 4.86
N ASN A 93 0.08 -6.91 3.85
CA ASN A 93 1.51 -7.12 3.59
C ASN A 93 1.94 -6.25 2.41
N LEU A 94 3.18 -5.77 2.44
CA LEU A 94 3.76 -4.94 1.40
C LEU A 94 5.29 -4.98 1.42
N ASN A 95 5.88 -4.38 0.41
CA ASN A 95 7.30 -4.06 0.33
C ASN A 95 7.51 -2.57 0.63
N ASN A 96 8.22 -2.27 1.73
CA ASN A 96 8.47 -0.90 2.18
C ASN A 96 9.81 -0.39 1.64
N LEU A 97 9.81 0.78 1.02
CA LEU A 97 11.03 1.40 0.54
C LEU A 97 11.86 1.95 1.70
N LEU A 98 13.11 1.52 1.79
CA LEU A 98 14.13 2.01 2.70
C LEU A 98 15.29 2.59 1.90
N MET A 99 15.56 3.87 2.14
CA MET A 99 16.60 4.63 1.46
C MET A 99 17.66 5.09 2.46
N THR A 100 18.91 5.10 2.02
CA THR A 100 20.03 5.75 2.70
C THR A 100 20.72 6.69 1.72
N CYS A 101 21.34 7.75 2.23
CA CYS A 101 22.11 8.65 1.38
C CYS A 101 23.45 8.07 0.94
N THR A 102 23.96 7.10 1.68
CA THR A 102 25.20 6.40 1.34
C THR A 102 24.90 5.30 0.33
N GLY A 103 25.21 5.55 -0.94
CA GLY A 103 25.10 4.58 -2.03
C GLY A 103 23.82 4.67 -2.88
N GLY A 104 22.80 5.43 -2.46
CA GLY A 104 21.60 5.73 -3.27
C GLY A 104 20.79 4.51 -3.70
N VAL A 105 20.97 3.36 -3.05
CA VAL A 105 20.32 2.10 -3.42
C VAL A 105 18.91 2.06 -2.86
N MET A 106 17.93 1.84 -3.73
CA MET A 106 16.55 1.56 -3.36
C MET A 106 16.43 0.14 -2.81
N ASN A 107 16.09 0.02 -1.53
CA ASN A 107 15.86 -1.27 -0.89
C ASN A 107 14.39 -1.42 -0.52
N TYR A 108 13.72 -2.40 -1.12
CA TYR A 108 12.36 -2.77 -0.74
C TYR A 108 12.43 -3.96 0.22
N VAL A 109 11.97 -3.75 1.45
CA VAL A 109 11.99 -4.76 2.51
C VAL A 109 10.55 -5.14 2.89
N PRO A 110 10.21 -6.43 3.06
CA PRO A 110 8.88 -6.83 3.47
C PRO A 110 8.45 -6.20 4.80
N ALA A 111 7.20 -5.79 4.88
CA ALA A 111 6.56 -5.25 6.07
C ALA A 111 5.07 -5.62 6.12
N THR A 112 4.50 -5.55 7.33
CA THR A 112 3.08 -5.78 7.58
C THR A 112 2.46 -4.53 8.18
N ILE A 113 1.36 -4.07 7.59
CA ILE A 113 0.47 -3.06 8.16
C ILE A 113 -0.58 -3.75 9.03
N LYS A 114 -0.62 -3.40 10.32
CA LYS A 114 -1.71 -3.70 11.23
C LYS A 114 -2.64 -2.51 11.31
N VAL A 115 -3.94 -2.75 11.11
CA VAL A 115 -4.98 -1.75 11.30
C VAL A 115 -5.25 -1.62 12.79
N VAL A 116 -5.08 -0.40 13.34
CA VAL A 116 -5.40 -0.12 14.75
C VAL A 116 -6.82 0.42 14.87
N ASN A 117 -7.16 1.40 14.02
CA ASN A 117 -8.50 1.92 13.83
C ASN A 117 -8.60 2.57 12.42
N ASN A 118 -9.70 3.25 12.11
CA ASN A 118 -9.90 3.87 10.79
C ASN A 118 -8.89 4.98 10.46
N ASP A 119 -8.33 5.63 11.48
CA ASP A 119 -7.44 6.78 11.39
C ASP A 119 -5.98 6.44 11.74
N GLU A 120 -5.67 5.24 12.25
CA GLU A 120 -4.32 4.81 12.64
C GLU A 120 -3.99 3.41 12.09
N ILE A 121 -2.81 3.31 11.47
CA ILE A 121 -2.20 2.04 11.09
C ILE A 121 -0.76 1.96 11.60
N ARG A 122 -0.29 0.73 11.81
CA ARG A 122 1.08 0.44 12.25
C ARG A 122 1.76 -0.46 11.24
N LEU A 123 2.81 0.05 10.60
CA LEU A 123 3.66 -0.73 9.72
C LEU A 123 4.83 -1.28 10.54
N VAL A 124 4.97 -2.60 10.54
CA VAL A 124 5.99 -3.33 11.29
C VAL A 124 6.84 -4.12 10.28
N GLY A 125 8.15 -4.00 10.38
CA GLY A 125 9.09 -4.71 9.53
C GLY A 125 10.52 -4.57 10.05
N LYS A 126 11.50 -4.68 9.15
CA LYS A 126 12.92 -4.49 9.48
C LYS A 126 13.53 -3.35 8.69
N ASN A 127 14.52 -2.67 9.26
CA ASN A 127 15.32 -1.68 8.56
C ASN A 127 16.43 -2.32 7.71
N VAL A 128 17.22 -1.52 7.01
CA VAL A 128 18.35 -2.00 6.18
C VAL A 128 19.46 -2.69 6.99
N ALA A 129 19.53 -2.44 8.30
CA ALA A 129 20.45 -3.10 9.21
C ALA A 129 19.86 -4.39 9.85
N GLY A 130 18.64 -4.78 9.46
CA GLY A 130 17.95 -5.97 9.97
C GLY A 130 17.33 -5.80 11.37
N ALA A 131 17.35 -4.59 11.93
CA ALA A 131 16.70 -4.28 13.20
C ALA A 131 15.20 -4.07 13.01
N GLU A 132 14.40 -4.39 14.03
CA GLU A 132 12.96 -4.14 14.00
C GLU A 132 12.67 -2.64 13.84
N ASN A 133 11.76 -2.33 12.92
CA ASN A 133 11.30 -0.98 12.61
C ASN A 133 9.78 -0.94 12.71
N THR A 134 9.26 0.05 13.44
CA THR A 134 7.83 0.30 13.57
C THR A 134 7.51 1.73 13.17
N GLN A 135 6.54 1.87 12.28
CA GLN A 135 6.06 3.15 11.79
C GLN A 135 4.57 3.29 12.13
N VAL A 136 4.19 4.40 12.75
CA VAL A 136 2.79 4.74 13.02
C VAL A 136 2.36 5.79 12.02
N TRP A 137 1.29 5.49 11.28
CA TRP A 137 0.76 6.37 10.26
C TRP A 137 -0.67 6.77 10.62
N MET A 138 -0.96 8.06 10.50
CA MET A 138 -2.25 8.66 10.78
C MET A 138 -2.93 9.09 9.50
N ARG A 139 -4.23 8.86 9.37
CA ARG A 139 -5.02 9.34 8.23
C ARG A 139 -5.04 10.87 8.21
N VAL A 140 -4.84 11.44 7.03
CA VAL A 140 -5.02 12.89 6.80
C VAL A 140 -6.50 13.13 6.50
N LYS A 141 -7.11 14.10 7.19
CA LYS A 141 -8.53 14.49 7.08
C LYS A 141 -8.69 15.72 6.19
#